data_AF-A0A7G9SEP7-F1
#
_entry.id   AF-A0A7G9SEP7-F1
#
_cell.length_a   1.000
_cell.length_b   1.000
_cell.length_c   1.000
_cell.angle_alpha   90.00
_cell.angle_beta   90.00
_cell.angle_gamma   90.00
#
_symmetry.space_group_name_H-M   'P 1'
#
loop_
_entity.id
_entity.type
_entity.pdbx_description
1 polymer ?
#
loop_
_entity_poly.entity_id
_entity_poly.type
_entity_poly.pdbx_seq_one_letter_code
_entity_poly.pdbx_strand_id
1 'polypeptide(L)'
;MSRVFRETRRDMTVRDRWNSDWRNDRRYDWRRYRDYNRSLFYLGSYYDPFGYGYNRFQIGWSLWPSYYGQNYWINDPWQYRLPPAYGPYRWVRYWDDALLVNVYTGEVVDVLYSFFW
;
A
#
# COMPACT_ATOMS: atom_id res chain seq x y z
N MET A 1 -28.46 -10.26 18.11
CA MET A 1 -27.62 -9.21 17.50
C MET A 1 -26.55 -9.88 16.65
N SER A 2 -26.34 -9.67 15.35
CA SER A 2 -27.03 -8.89 14.33
C SER A 2 -26.52 -9.42 12.98
N ARG A 3 -27.38 -10.12 12.21
CA ARG A 3 -27.09 -10.60 10.85
C ARG A 3 -26.83 -9.44 9.86
N VAL A 4 -27.25 -8.24 10.26
CA VAL A 4 -27.17 -6.96 9.54
C VAL A 4 -25.73 -6.43 9.38
N PHE A 5 -24.84 -6.66 10.36
CA PHE A 5 -23.47 -6.08 10.29
C PHE A 5 -22.59 -6.76 9.23
N ARG A 6 -22.88 -8.01 8.87
CA ARG A 6 -22.14 -8.75 7.83
C ARG A 6 -22.57 -8.37 6.41
N GLU A 7 -23.74 -7.75 6.28
CA GLU A 7 -24.36 -7.39 5.00
C GLU A 7 -23.88 -6.01 4.52
N THR A 8 -23.83 -5.02 5.43
CA THR A 8 -23.32 -3.67 5.14
C THR A 8 -21.83 -3.68 4.72
N ARG A 9 -21.02 -4.59 5.28
CA ARG A 9 -19.58 -4.74 4.93
C ARG A 9 -19.34 -5.23 3.49
N ARG A 10 -20.25 -6.05 2.95
CA ARG A 10 -20.12 -6.60 1.58
C ARG A 10 -20.50 -5.58 0.50
N ASP A 11 -21.34 -4.61 0.85
CA ASP A 11 -21.84 -3.63 -0.11
C ASP A 11 -20.89 -2.43 -0.31
N MET A 12 -20.15 -2.04 0.74
CA MET A 12 -19.06 -1.03 0.63
C MET A 12 -17.85 -1.55 -0.15
N THR A 13 -17.51 -2.84 -0.01
CA THR A 13 -16.31 -3.44 -0.61
C THR A 13 -16.40 -3.62 -2.13
N VAL A 14 -17.60 -3.66 -2.71
CA VAL A 14 -17.78 -3.80 -4.16
C VAL A 14 -17.67 -2.46 -4.88
N ARG A 15 -18.11 -1.35 -4.25
CA ARG A 15 -18.10 -0.01 -4.87
C ARG A 15 -16.73 0.68 -4.79
N ASP A 16 -15.94 0.41 -3.75
CA ASP A 16 -14.65 1.07 -3.53
C ASP A 16 -13.45 0.19 -3.92
N ARG A 17 -13.56 -0.67 -4.93
CA ARG A 17 -12.38 -1.41 -5.42
C ARG A 17 -11.31 -0.45 -5.92
N TRP A 18 -10.06 -0.70 -5.56
CA TRP A 18 -8.93 0.05 -6.07
C TRP A 18 -8.84 -0.05 -7.59
N ASN A 19 -8.77 1.09 -8.28
CA ASN A 19 -8.53 1.13 -9.72
C ASN A 19 -7.02 1.27 -9.99
N SER A 20 -6.43 0.36 -10.77
CA SER A 20 -5.01 0.38 -11.16
C SER A 20 -4.67 1.24 -12.38
N ASP A 21 -5.66 1.85 -13.03
CA ASP A 21 -5.50 2.68 -14.24
C ASP A 21 -4.57 3.88 -14.06
N TRP A 22 -4.37 4.32 -12.81
CA TRP A 22 -3.44 5.40 -12.46
C TRP A 22 -2.02 5.17 -13.00
N ARG A 23 -1.61 3.91 -13.21
CA ARG A 23 -0.31 3.57 -13.80
C ARG A 23 -0.12 4.08 -15.22
N ASN A 24 -1.20 4.33 -15.94
CA ASN A 24 -1.17 4.88 -17.29
C ASN A 24 -1.12 6.42 -17.29
N ASP A 25 -1.28 7.05 -16.13
CA ASP A 25 -1.25 8.50 -15.98
C ASP A 25 0.17 8.98 -15.61
N ARG A 26 0.74 9.82 -16.48
CA ARG A 26 2.09 10.37 -16.33
C ARG A 26 2.26 11.19 -15.04
N ARG A 27 1.18 11.68 -14.43
CA ARG A 27 1.22 12.36 -13.13
C ARG A 27 1.76 11.47 -12.02
N TYR A 28 1.61 10.15 -12.18
CA TYR A 28 2.00 9.13 -11.22
C TYR A 28 3.21 8.28 -11.68
N ASP A 29 4.01 8.81 -12.62
CA ASP A 29 5.24 8.15 -13.09
C ASP A 29 6.35 8.20 -12.03
N TRP A 30 6.20 7.35 -11.02
CA TRP A 30 7.13 7.21 -9.90
C TRP A 30 8.50 6.69 -10.35
N ARG A 31 8.56 5.85 -11.39
CA ARG A 31 9.82 5.26 -11.87
C ARG A 31 10.75 6.34 -12.37
N ARG A 32 10.26 7.14 -13.33
CA ARG A 32 11.04 8.26 -13.86
C ARG A 32 11.36 9.27 -12.76
N TYR A 33 10.40 9.59 -11.90
CA TYR A 33 10.63 10.55 -10.82
C TYR A 33 11.71 10.08 -9.84
N ARG A 34 11.71 8.80 -9.47
CA ARG A 34 12.74 8.17 -8.62
C ARG A 34 14.13 8.25 -9.23
N ASP A 35 14.26 8.05 -10.54
CA ASP A 35 15.57 8.08 -11.21
C ASP A 35 16.25 9.44 -11.05
N TYR A 36 15.48 10.53 -11.04
CA TYR A 36 15.98 11.90 -10.82
C TYR A 36 15.99 12.34 -9.35
N ASN A 37 15.24 11.69 -8.47
CA ASN A 37 15.07 12.07 -7.06
C ASN A 37 15.49 10.94 -6.13
N ARG A 38 16.63 10.30 -6.41
CA ARG A 38 17.05 9.06 -5.73
C ARG A 38 17.05 9.19 -4.20
N SER A 39 17.61 10.28 -3.67
CA SER A 39 17.70 10.53 -2.23
C SER A 39 16.34 10.47 -1.52
N LEU A 40 15.27 10.84 -2.21
CA LEU A 40 13.91 10.77 -1.67
C LEU A 40 13.44 9.33 -1.44
N PHE A 41 13.89 8.39 -2.27
CA PHE A 41 13.50 6.98 -2.24
C PHE A 41 14.45 6.11 -1.42
N TYR A 42 15.58 6.66 -0.96
CA TYR A 42 16.46 6.01 0.01
C TYR A 42 15.92 6.24 1.41
N LEU A 43 15.02 5.36 1.83
CA LEU A 43 14.55 5.34 3.19
C LEU A 43 15.50 4.49 4.03
N GLY A 44 15.83 4.96 5.24
CA GLY A 44 16.68 4.20 6.16
C GLY A 44 16.11 2.81 6.48
N SER A 45 16.82 2.08 7.34
CA SER A 45 16.52 0.68 7.65
C SER A 45 15.04 0.40 7.89
N TYR A 46 14.55 -0.67 7.26
CA TYR A 46 13.22 -1.19 7.54
C TYR A 46 13.24 -1.95 8.87
N TYR A 47 12.28 -1.66 9.74
CA TYR A 47 12.07 -2.42 10.97
C TYR A 47 11.03 -3.51 10.70
N ASP A 48 11.45 -4.77 10.69
CA ASP A 48 10.55 -5.92 10.54
C ASP A 48 9.91 -6.26 11.89
N PRO A 49 8.57 -6.14 12.05
CA PRO A 49 7.86 -6.46 13.29
C PRO A 49 8.15 -7.85 13.87
N PHE A 50 8.44 -8.84 13.03
CA PHE A 50 8.57 -10.24 13.46
C PHE A 50 9.95 -10.84 13.15
N GLY A 51 10.81 -10.12 12.42
CA GLY A 51 12.14 -10.62 12.03
C GLY A 51 12.11 -11.82 11.08
N TYR A 52 11.03 -12.01 10.33
CA TYR A 52 10.91 -13.08 9.34
C TYR A 52 11.68 -12.80 8.05
N GLY A 53 12.12 -11.56 7.86
CA GLY A 53 12.81 -11.15 6.65
C GLY A 53 11.85 -10.75 5.54
N TYR A 54 12.40 -10.65 4.34
CA TYR A 54 11.65 -10.30 3.14
C TYR A 54 10.84 -11.50 2.62
N ASN A 55 9.55 -11.29 2.43
CA ASN A 55 8.65 -12.17 1.71
C ASN A 55 7.94 -11.39 0.59
N ARG A 56 7.90 -11.96 -0.60
CA ARG A 56 7.33 -11.28 -1.77
C ARG A 56 5.80 -11.37 -1.78
N PHE A 57 5.14 -10.40 -1.13
CA PHE A 57 3.68 -10.30 -1.12
C PHE A 57 3.09 -9.99 -2.51
N GLN A 58 1.94 -10.60 -2.82
CA GLN A 58 1.21 -10.38 -4.06
C GLN A 58 -0.17 -9.78 -3.77
N ILE A 59 -0.82 -9.24 -4.80
CA ILE A 59 -2.22 -8.78 -4.72
C ILE A 59 -3.12 -9.95 -4.27
N GLY A 60 -4.05 -9.66 -3.36
CA GLY A 60 -4.98 -10.62 -2.76
C GLY A 60 -4.45 -11.33 -1.50
N TRP A 61 -3.18 -11.15 -1.13
CA TRP A 61 -2.64 -11.69 0.12
C TRP A 61 -3.11 -10.89 1.33
N SER A 62 -3.21 -11.53 2.49
CA SER A 62 -3.47 -10.85 3.77
C SER A 62 -2.17 -10.62 4.53
N LEU A 63 -1.89 -9.37 4.90
CA LEU A 63 -0.81 -9.03 5.81
C LEU A 63 -1.26 -9.21 7.26
N TRP A 64 -0.28 -9.49 8.12
CA TRP A 64 -0.46 -9.35 9.56
C TRP A 64 -0.60 -7.86 9.94
N PRO A 65 -1.49 -7.51 10.90
CA PRO A 65 -1.71 -6.13 11.35
C PRO A 65 -0.45 -5.31 11.64
N SER A 66 0.57 -5.95 12.21
CA SER A 66 1.84 -5.29 12.54
C SER A 66 2.61 -4.77 11.33
N TYR A 67 2.37 -5.28 10.12
CA TYR A 67 3.05 -4.81 8.90
C TYR A 67 2.41 -3.58 8.26
N TYR A 68 1.18 -3.21 8.66
CA TYR A 68 0.47 -2.03 8.12
C TYR A 68 0.00 -1.06 9.21
N GLY A 69 0.67 -1.08 10.37
CA GLY A 69 0.55 -0.03 11.38
C GLY A 69 0.92 1.34 10.81
N GLN A 70 0.45 2.42 11.46
CA GLN A 70 0.62 3.80 10.97
C GLN A 70 2.08 4.21 10.75
N ASN A 71 3.02 3.63 11.50
CA ASN A 71 4.46 3.85 11.34
C ASN A 71 5.01 3.33 10.00
N TYR A 72 4.28 2.47 9.30
CA TYR A 72 4.63 1.98 7.97
C TYR A 72 3.89 2.73 6.85
N TRP A 73 2.97 3.64 7.19
CA TRP A 73 2.21 4.35 6.17
C TRP A 73 3.09 5.34 5.41
N ILE A 74 2.92 5.37 4.08
CA ILE A 74 3.44 6.42 3.23
C ILE A 74 2.45 7.59 3.34
N ASN A 75 2.70 8.47 4.32
CA ASN A 75 1.77 9.52 4.72
C ASN A 75 1.53 10.59 3.64
N ASP A 76 2.51 10.86 2.78
CA ASP A 76 2.36 11.69 1.59
C ASP A 76 2.64 10.85 0.32
N PRO A 77 1.61 10.23 -0.28
CA PRO A 77 1.74 9.48 -1.52
C PRO A 77 2.21 10.35 -2.69
N TRP A 78 1.79 11.62 -2.72
CA TRP A 78 2.07 12.51 -3.84
C TRP A 78 3.56 12.85 -3.94
N GLN A 79 4.24 12.96 -2.80
CA GLN A 79 5.70 13.11 -2.73
C GLN A 79 6.43 12.03 -3.56
N TYR A 80 5.87 10.82 -3.67
CA TYR A 80 6.45 9.72 -4.43
C TYR A 80 5.73 9.42 -5.75
N ARG A 81 4.90 10.37 -6.23
CA ARG A 81 4.06 10.19 -7.43
C ARG A 81 3.11 9.01 -7.33
N LEU A 82 2.62 8.73 -6.13
CA LEU A 82 1.52 7.80 -5.93
C LEU A 82 0.20 8.56 -5.89
N PRO A 83 -0.89 7.97 -6.40
CA PRO A 83 -2.23 8.51 -6.19
C PRO A 83 -2.58 8.53 -4.69
N PRO A 84 -3.42 9.48 -4.25
CA PRO A 84 -3.94 9.47 -2.89
C PRO A 84 -4.71 8.17 -2.65
N ALA A 85 -4.44 7.53 -1.52
CA ALA A 85 -5.22 6.38 -1.09
C ALA A 85 -6.56 6.87 -0.51
N TYR A 86 -7.68 6.31 -0.97
CA TYR A 86 -9.03 6.69 -0.54
C TYR A 86 -9.67 5.62 0.34
N GLY A 87 -10.70 6.02 1.10
CA GLY A 87 -11.44 5.12 1.97
C GLY A 87 -10.52 4.33 2.92
N PRO A 88 -10.60 2.99 2.93
CA PRO A 88 -9.83 2.15 3.84
C PRO A 88 -8.39 1.87 3.37
N TYR A 89 -7.97 2.36 2.20
CA TYR A 89 -6.66 2.01 1.66
C TYR A 89 -5.56 2.88 2.23
N ARG A 90 -4.39 2.29 2.50
CA ARG A 90 -3.16 3.03 2.81
C ARG A 90 -2.01 2.43 2.04
N TRP A 91 -1.19 3.31 1.46
CA TRP A 91 0.12 2.94 0.98
C TRP A 91 1.00 2.63 2.18
N VAL A 92 1.63 1.47 2.18
CA VAL A 92 2.39 0.89 3.29
C VAL A 92 3.76 0.50 2.76
N ARG A 93 4.82 0.95 3.43
CA ARG A 93 6.18 0.47 3.17
C ARG A 93 6.33 -0.93 3.74
N TYR A 94 6.80 -1.84 2.91
CA TYR A 94 7.24 -3.17 3.33
C TYR A 94 8.60 -3.44 2.71
N TRP A 95 9.67 -3.42 3.52
CA TRP A 95 11.05 -3.38 3.00
C TRP A 95 11.19 -2.24 1.97
N ASP A 96 11.59 -2.59 0.75
CA ASP A 96 11.75 -1.66 -0.37
C ASP A 96 10.52 -1.64 -1.28
N ASP A 97 9.47 -2.38 -0.95
CA ASP A 97 8.22 -2.41 -1.68
C ASP A 97 7.22 -1.39 -1.11
N ALA A 98 6.36 -0.87 -1.98
CA ALA A 98 5.18 -0.12 -1.58
C ALA A 98 3.92 -0.96 -1.85
N LEU A 99 3.20 -1.29 -0.80
CA LEU A 99 1.97 -2.07 -0.84
C LEU A 99 0.77 -1.14 -0.64
N LEU A 100 -0.30 -1.31 -1.39
CA LEU A 100 -1.58 -0.69 -1.06
C LEU A 100 -2.42 -1.70 -0.28
N VAL A 101 -2.76 -1.38 0.96
CA VAL A 101 -3.41 -2.30 1.88
C VAL A 101 -4.77 -1.75 2.29
N ASN A 102 -5.81 -2.58 2.23
CA ASN A 102 -7.07 -2.31 2.92
C ASN A 102 -6.87 -2.53 4.42
N VAL A 103 -6.81 -1.46 5.21
CA VAL A 103 -6.42 -1.57 6.63
C VAL A 103 -7.47 -2.26 7.51
N TYR A 104 -8.70 -2.45 7.02
CA TYR A 104 -9.73 -3.21 7.73
C TYR A 104 -9.61 -4.72 7.54
N THR A 105 -9.08 -5.18 6.40
CA THR A 105 -8.96 -6.61 6.07
C THR A 105 -7.53 -7.11 6.08
N GLY A 106 -6.54 -6.22 5.99
CA GLY A 106 -5.14 -6.55 5.76
C GLY A 106 -4.85 -6.99 4.32
N GLU A 107 -5.83 -6.93 3.41
CA GLU A 107 -5.67 -7.37 2.02
C GLU A 107 -4.77 -6.40 1.24
N VAL A 108 -3.77 -6.95 0.56
CA VAL A 108 -2.97 -6.25 -0.45
C VAL A 108 -3.81 -6.09 -1.70
N VAL A 109 -4.17 -4.86 -2.05
CA VAL A 109 -4.92 -4.55 -3.27
C VAL A 109 -4.04 -4.04 -4.38
N ASP A 110 -2.79 -3.65 -4.07
CA ASP A 110 -1.81 -3.25 -5.07
C ASP A 110 -0.37 -3.41 -4.57
N VAL A 111 0.58 -3.59 -5.49
CA VAL A 111 2.01 -3.77 -5.18
C VAL A 111 2.91 -3.03 -6.17
N LEU A 112 3.90 -2.33 -5.64
CA LEU A 112 5.03 -1.77 -6.38
C LEU A 112 6.32 -2.37 -5.83
N TYR A 113 6.89 -3.31 -6.57
CA TYR A 113 8.14 -3.96 -6.19
C TYR A 113 9.33 -3.04 -6.38
N SER A 114 10.27 -3.12 -5.43
CA SER A 114 11.49 -2.33 -5.42
C SER A 114 11.15 -0.87 -5.70
N PHE A 115 10.21 -0.32 -4.94
CA PHE A 115 9.78 1.07 -5.05
C PHE A 115 10.84 1.99 -4.44
N PHE A 116 11.30 1.65 -3.24
CA PHE A 116 12.44 2.25 -2.56
C PHE A 116 13.76 1.56 -2.94
N TRP A 117 14.87 2.04 -2.40
CA TRP A 117 16.22 1.50 -2.56
C TRP A 117 16.83 1.03 -1.24
#